data_AF-A0AAV1FTF9-F1
#
_entry.id   AF-A0AAV1FTF9-F1
#
_cell.length_a   1.000
_cell.length_b   1.000
_cell.length_c   1.000
_cell.angle_alpha   90.00
_cell.angle_beta   90.00
_cell.angle_gamma   90.00
#
_symmetry.space_group_name_H-M   'P 1'
#
loop_
_entity.id
_entity.type
_entity.pdbx_description
1 polymer ?
#
loop_
_entity_poly.entity_id
_entity_poly.type
_entity_poly.pdbx_seq_one_letter_code
_entity_poly.pdbx_strand_id
1 'polypeptide(L)'
;MSAASIQSFSSFPECMQDFLYYQHCRHFPLLLDLPNKCGGADRSSEVFLLLVIKSGPENHERREMLRKTWAKERLQSGVWIRLIFLVGTTSSGFERKRLNKVLELEHSQYKDILQWDFTDTFYNLTLKQVIFLEWFERNCPKARFLLNGDDDVFVNTNNVVKYLQSLKDNDGSKHLFAGCHIVVVGAS
;
A
#
# COMPACT_ATOMS: atom_id res chain seq x y z
N MET A 1 9.24 -13.63 -20.25
CA MET A 1 8.61 -14.03 -21.53
C MET A 1 8.24 -12.75 -22.26
N SER A 2 8.59 -12.61 -23.54
CA SER A 2 8.30 -11.38 -24.30
C SER A 2 6.83 -11.35 -24.73
N ALA A 3 6.18 -10.18 -24.75
CA ALA A 3 4.83 -10.04 -25.28
C ALA A 3 4.73 -10.53 -26.75
N ALA A 4 5.83 -10.43 -27.51
CA ALA A 4 5.93 -10.88 -28.89
C ALA A 4 5.83 -12.42 -29.07
N SER A 5 6.02 -13.22 -28.01
CA SER A 5 5.91 -14.68 -28.08
C SER A 5 4.53 -15.22 -27.70
N ILE A 6 3.58 -14.34 -27.39
CA ILE A 6 2.23 -14.73 -26.94
C ILE A 6 1.31 -14.83 -28.16
N GLN A 7 0.81 -16.04 -28.43
CA GLN A 7 -0.18 -16.25 -29.50
C GLN A 7 -1.42 -15.40 -29.27
N SER A 8 -1.90 -14.75 -30.33
CA SER A 8 -3.12 -13.94 -30.32
C SER A 8 -3.11 -12.77 -29.33
N PHE A 9 -1.94 -12.21 -29.01
CA PHE A 9 -1.80 -11.07 -28.08
C PHE A 9 -2.75 -9.90 -28.38
N SER A 10 -2.91 -9.55 -29.66
CA SER A 10 -3.80 -8.46 -30.11
C SER A 10 -5.30 -8.69 -29.85
N SER A 11 -5.70 -9.94 -29.55
CA SER A 11 -7.08 -10.28 -29.19
C SER A 11 -7.42 -10.07 -27.72
N PHE A 12 -6.41 -9.80 -26.89
CA PHE A 12 -6.63 -9.59 -25.45
C PHE A 12 -7.22 -8.20 -25.18
N PRO A 13 -7.92 -8.03 -24.04
CA PRO A 13 -8.27 -6.70 -23.56
C PRO A 13 -7.03 -5.81 -23.43
N GLU A 14 -7.18 -4.51 -23.72
CA GLU A 14 -6.08 -3.52 -23.69
C GLU A 14 -5.30 -3.56 -22.37
N CYS A 15 -6.00 -3.66 -21.24
CA CYS A 15 -5.39 -3.74 -19.91
C CYS A 15 -4.48 -4.97 -19.71
N MET A 16 -4.80 -6.10 -20.34
CA MET A 16 -3.95 -7.30 -20.30
C MET A 16 -2.75 -7.16 -21.25
N GLN A 17 -2.95 -6.51 -22.40
CA GLN A 17 -1.86 -6.20 -23.32
C GLN A 17 -0.83 -5.29 -22.62
N ASP A 18 -1.28 -4.21 -22.00
CA ASP A 18 -0.44 -3.28 -21.25
C ASP A 18 0.34 -4.00 -20.14
N PHE A 19 -0.34 -4.81 -19.33
CA PHE A 19 0.31 -5.55 -18.25
C PHE A 19 1.46 -6.43 -18.77
N LEU A 20 1.20 -7.21 -19.82
CA LEU A 20 2.19 -8.14 -20.39
C LEU A 20 3.34 -7.40 -21.09
N TYR A 21 3.06 -6.25 -21.71
CA TYR A 21 4.07 -5.44 -22.37
C TYR A 21 5.00 -4.76 -21.36
N TYR A 22 4.45 -4.21 -20.28
CA TYR A 22 5.18 -3.43 -19.29
C TYR A 22 5.58 -4.21 -18.02
N GLN A 23 5.39 -5.54 -17.96
CA GLN A 23 5.71 -6.37 -16.78
C GLN A 23 7.14 -6.25 -16.24
N HIS A 24 8.08 -5.80 -17.09
CA HIS A 24 9.49 -5.60 -16.74
C HIS A 24 9.78 -4.19 -16.21
N CYS A 25 8.87 -3.23 -16.40
CA CYS A 25 8.98 -1.88 -15.88
C CYS A 25 8.52 -1.85 -14.41
N ARG A 26 9.49 -1.79 -13.49
CA ARG A 26 9.23 -1.77 -12.04
C ARG A 26 9.72 -0.50 -11.34
N HIS A 27 10.44 0.35 -12.06
CA HIS A 27 10.96 1.60 -11.53
C HIS A 27 10.09 2.76 -12.03
N PHE A 28 9.46 3.46 -11.10
CA PHE A 28 8.64 4.63 -11.38
C PHE A 28 9.09 5.80 -10.49
N PRO A 29 9.10 7.04 -11.00
CA PRO A 29 9.40 8.22 -10.20
C PRO A 29 8.49 8.32 -8.99
N LEU A 30 9.07 8.60 -7.82
CA LEU A 30 8.32 8.94 -6.62
C LEU A 30 7.93 10.42 -6.69
N LEU A 31 6.63 10.71 -6.68
CA LEU A 31 6.07 12.06 -6.79
C LEU A 31 5.86 12.69 -5.41
N LEU A 32 5.34 11.91 -4.46
CA LEU A 32 5.10 12.33 -3.07
C LEU A 32 5.75 11.30 -2.14
N ASP A 33 6.66 11.77 -1.28
CA ASP A 33 7.47 10.92 -0.40
C ASP A 33 7.16 11.18 1.09
N LEU A 34 7.44 10.19 1.93
CA LEU A 34 7.20 10.19 3.37
C LEU A 34 8.46 9.87 4.19
N PRO A 35 9.61 10.54 3.97
CA PRO A 35 10.90 10.13 4.54
C PRO A 35 10.91 10.07 6.08
N ASN A 36 10.02 10.81 6.72
CA ASN A 36 9.93 10.90 8.19
C ASN A 36 8.76 10.12 8.80
N LYS A 37 7.98 9.33 8.03
CA LYS A 37 6.78 8.65 8.55
C LYS A 37 7.10 7.69 9.71
N CYS A 38 8.25 7.03 9.64
CA CYS A 38 8.75 6.15 10.70
C CYS A 38 9.81 6.83 11.60
N GLY A 39 9.92 8.16 11.54
CA GLY A 39 10.94 8.92 12.27
C GLY A 39 12.37 8.74 11.74
N GLY A 40 12.53 8.12 10.56
CA GLY A 40 13.79 7.67 9.98
C GLY A 40 14.10 6.20 10.28
N ALA A 41 15.12 5.64 9.64
CA ALA A 41 15.47 4.23 9.78
C ALA A 41 15.75 3.83 11.25
N ASP A 42 16.37 4.71 12.02
CA ASP A 42 16.76 4.44 13.42
C ASP A 42 15.58 4.40 14.40
N ARG A 43 14.52 5.18 14.13
CA ARG A 43 13.31 5.24 14.97
C ARG A 43 12.16 4.39 14.45
N SER A 44 12.37 3.69 13.35
CA SER A 44 11.33 2.86 12.74
C SER A 44 10.78 1.76 13.65
N SER A 45 11.54 1.34 14.68
CA SER A 45 11.08 0.42 15.72
C SER A 45 9.99 0.98 16.63
N GLU A 46 9.79 2.30 16.66
CA GLU A 46 8.68 2.93 17.39
C GLU A 46 7.34 2.64 16.71
N VAL A 47 7.33 2.31 15.41
CA VAL A 47 6.12 1.95 14.67
C VAL A 47 5.81 0.48 14.90
N PHE A 48 4.81 0.21 15.75
CA PHE A 48 4.37 -1.16 16.00
C PHE A 48 3.49 -1.71 14.88
N LEU A 49 2.54 -0.91 14.38
CA LEU A 49 1.67 -1.32 13.29
C LEU A 49 1.64 -0.23 12.22
N LEU A 50 2.14 -0.57 11.03
CA LEU A 50 2.01 0.27 9.84
C LEU A 50 0.82 -0.24 9.01
N LEU A 51 -0.22 0.58 8.93
CA LEU A 51 -1.35 0.37 8.04
C LEU A 51 -0.96 0.87 6.65
N VAL A 52 -1.04 -0.02 5.66
CA VAL A 52 -0.65 0.25 4.27
C VAL A 52 -1.88 0.03 3.41
N ILE A 53 -2.52 1.12 3.02
CA ILE A 53 -3.82 1.10 2.36
C ILE A 53 -3.68 1.49 0.90
N LYS A 54 -4.03 0.58 0.00
CA LYS A 54 -4.09 0.85 -1.43
C LYS A 54 -5.34 1.69 -1.72
N SER A 55 -5.15 2.84 -2.37
CA SER A 55 -6.22 3.77 -2.72
C SER A 55 -5.99 4.34 -4.12
N GLY A 56 -7.06 4.82 -4.77
CA GLY A 56 -7.00 5.51 -6.07
C GLY A 56 -6.86 7.03 -5.90
N PRO A 57 -6.29 7.76 -6.88
CA PRO A 57 -6.10 9.21 -6.79
C PRO A 57 -7.40 9.99 -6.53
N GLU A 58 -8.53 9.51 -7.04
CA GLU A 58 -9.88 10.08 -6.90
C GLU A 58 -10.53 9.83 -5.52
N ASN A 59 -10.06 8.84 -4.76
CA ASN A 59 -10.72 8.35 -3.53
C ASN A 59 -10.46 9.20 -2.27
N HIS A 60 -10.46 10.52 -2.41
CA HIS A 60 -10.21 11.45 -1.30
C HIS A 60 -11.16 11.23 -0.11
N GLU A 61 -12.45 11.08 -0.37
CA GLU A 61 -13.47 10.89 0.67
C GLU A 61 -13.27 9.58 1.44
N ARG A 62 -12.88 8.50 0.76
CA ARG A 62 -12.59 7.22 1.41
C ARG A 62 -11.40 7.35 2.34
N ARG A 63 -10.30 7.96 1.87
CA ARG A 63 -9.12 8.21 2.70
C ARG A 63 -9.46 9.04 3.94
N GLU A 64 -10.25 10.09 3.76
CA GLU A 64 -10.70 10.95 4.86
C GLU A 64 -11.56 10.20 5.88
N MET A 65 -12.47 9.33 5.43
CA MET A 65 -13.25 8.45 6.31
C MET A 65 -12.36 7.48 7.08
N LEU A 66 -11.37 6.88 6.42
CA LEU A 66 -10.41 5.97 7.05
C LEU A 66 -9.60 6.68 8.16
N ARG A 67 -9.09 7.89 7.90
CA ARG A 67 -8.38 8.73 8.89
C ARG A 67 -9.22 9.02 10.13
N LYS A 68 -10.53 9.22 9.95
CA LYS A 68 -11.48 9.51 11.04
C LYS A 68 -11.97 8.28 11.78
N THR A 69 -11.74 7.09 11.24
CA THR A 69 -12.27 5.83 11.76
C THR A 69 -11.15 4.87 12.16
N TRP A 70 -11.11 3.69 11.54
CA TRP A 70 -10.28 2.58 11.99
C TRP A 70 -8.80 2.78 11.71
N ALA A 71 -8.46 3.52 10.64
CA ALA A 71 -7.10 3.76 10.21
C ALA A 71 -6.45 4.99 10.88
N LYS A 72 -7.15 5.63 11.82
CA LYS A 72 -6.63 6.78 12.58
C LYS A 72 -5.28 6.45 13.23
N GLU A 73 -4.27 7.24 12.91
CA GLU A 73 -2.98 7.21 13.60
C GLU A 73 -3.18 7.54 15.09
N ARG A 74 -2.72 6.65 15.97
CA ARG A 74 -2.88 6.80 17.42
C ARG A 74 -1.95 5.89 18.19
N LEU A 75 -1.76 6.22 19.46
CA LEU A 75 -1.25 5.29 20.45
C LEU A 75 -2.42 4.41 20.92
N GLN A 76 -2.31 3.10 20.71
CA GLN A 76 -3.32 2.11 21.08
C GLN A 76 -2.67 1.07 21.99
N SER A 77 -3.16 0.91 23.22
CA SER A 77 -2.62 -0.12 24.15
C SER A 77 -1.09 -0.06 24.31
N GLY A 78 -0.54 1.16 24.39
CA GLY A 78 0.90 1.41 24.58
C GLY A 78 1.76 1.32 23.32
N VAL A 79 1.18 1.05 22.14
CA VAL A 79 1.92 0.92 20.88
C VAL A 79 1.42 1.87 19.79
N TRP A 80 2.32 2.34 18.92
CA TRP A 80 1.97 3.28 17.85
C TRP A 80 1.44 2.59 16.60
N ILE A 81 0.32 3.12 16.11
CA ILE A 81 -0.25 2.80 14.80
C ILE A 81 -0.01 3.98 13.86
N ARG A 82 0.56 3.71 12.68
CA ARG A 82 0.80 4.69 11.60
C ARG A 82 0.06 4.29 10.34
N LEU A 83 -0.21 5.25 9.45
CA LEU A 83 -0.95 5.05 8.22
C LEU A 83 -0.18 5.57 7.01
N ILE A 84 -0.19 4.79 5.94
CA ILE A 84 0.25 5.20 4.60
C ILE A 84 -0.82 4.79 3.59
N PHE A 85 -1.23 5.73 2.74
CA PHE A 85 -1.96 5.46 1.51
C PHE A 85 -1.00 5.30 0.33
N LEU A 86 -1.15 4.21 -0.41
CA LEU A 86 -0.41 3.94 -1.65
C LEU A 86 -1.26 4.36 -2.84
N VAL A 87 -0.78 5.37 -3.58
CA VAL A 87 -1.54 5.99 -4.67
C VAL A 87 -0.67 6.06 -5.93
N GLY A 88 -1.25 5.80 -7.09
CA GLY A 88 -0.63 6.06 -8.38
C GLY A 88 -1.03 7.42 -8.96
N THR A 89 -1.13 7.48 -10.27
CA THR A 89 -1.70 8.59 -11.04
C THR A 89 -2.87 8.07 -11.87
N THR A 90 -3.68 8.95 -12.45
CA THR A 90 -4.61 8.55 -13.51
C THR A 90 -3.98 8.70 -14.90
N SER A 91 -4.72 8.36 -15.95
CA SER A 91 -4.32 8.54 -17.35
C SER A 91 -3.91 9.99 -17.66
N SER A 92 -3.09 10.18 -18.68
CA SER A 92 -2.57 11.51 -19.07
C SER A 92 -3.67 12.55 -19.31
N GLY A 93 -3.33 13.84 -19.14
CA GLY A 93 -4.20 14.96 -19.52
C GLY A 93 -4.62 15.83 -18.34
N PHE A 94 -5.77 16.50 -18.50
CA PHE A 94 -6.29 17.44 -17.51
C PHE A 94 -6.62 16.77 -16.17
N GLU A 95 -7.28 15.62 -16.19
CA GLU A 95 -7.67 14.91 -14.97
C GLU A 95 -6.45 14.48 -14.14
N ARG A 96 -5.37 14.01 -14.76
CA ARG A 96 -4.12 13.72 -14.04
C ARG A 96 -3.52 14.95 -13.38
N LYS A 97 -3.47 16.08 -14.09
CA LYS A 97 -2.97 17.34 -13.49
C LYS A 97 -3.84 17.77 -12.31
N ARG A 98 -5.16 17.69 -12.46
CA ARG A 98 -6.12 18.05 -11.42
C ARG A 98 -5.98 17.14 -10.19
N LEU A 99 -6.01 15.82 -10.36
CA LEU A 99 -5.94 14.86 -9.26
C LEU A 99 -4.57 14.89 -8.56
N ASN A 100 -3.47 15.01 -9.30
CA ASN A 100 -2.15 15.20 -8.69
C ASN A 100 -2.11 16.47 -7.84
N LYS A 101 -2.75 17.56 -8.30
CA LYS A 101 -2.81 18.79 -7.50
C LYS A 101 -3.62 18.63 -6.22
N VAL A 102 -4.72 17.90 -6.27
CA VAL A 102 -5.52 17.57 -5.08
C VAL A 102 -4.71 16.71 -4.10
N LEU A 103 -4.01 15.70 -4.61
CA LEU A 103 -3.14 14.83 -3.80
C LEU A 103 -1.97 15.59 -3.16
N GLU A 104 -1.36 16.55 -3.86
CA GLU A 104 -0.33 17.43 -3.28
C GLU A 104 -0.87 18.20 -2.06
N LEU A 105 -2.08 18.76 -2.17
CA LEU A 105 -2.73 19.49 -1.08
C LEU A 105 -3.03 18.55 0.09
N GLU A 106 -3.62 17.39 -0.19
CA GLU A 106 -3.92 16.37 0.82
C GLU A 106 -2.65 15.86 1.52
N HIS A 107 -1.60 15.56 0.76
CA HIS A 107 -0.30 15.15 1.28
C HIS A 107 0.33 16.25 2.14
N SER A 108 0.20 17.52 1.74
CA SER A 108 0.72 18.65 2.54
C SER A 108 0.07 18.73 3.92
N GLN A 109 -1.22 18.38 4.02
CA GLN A 109 -2.00 18.44 5.24
C GLN A 109 -1.80 17.21 6.12
N TYR A 110 -1.87 16.00 5.56
CA TYR A 110 -1.94 14.76 6.33
C TYR A 110 -0.63 13.99 6.41
N LYS A 111 0.31 14.22 5.48
CA LYS A 111 1.61 13.55 5.43
C LYS A 111 1.50 12.02 5.52
N ASP A 112 0.55 11.46 4.80
CA ASP A 112 0.25 10.02 4.79
C ASP A 112 0.06 9.43 3.39
N ILE A 113 0.35 10.19 2.33
CA ILE A 113 0.26 9.72 0.94
C ILE A 113 1.66 9.47 0.40
N LEU A 114 1.86 8.26 -0.12
CA LEU A 114 3.01 7.86 -0.89
C LEU A 114 2.56 7.67 -2.35
N GLN A 115 3.11 8.47 -3.26
CA GLN A 115 2.65 8.51 -4.65
C GLN A 115 3.78 8.24 -5.63
N TRP A 116 3.56 7.31 -6.56
CA TRP A 116 4.45 7.07 -7.70
C TRP A 116 3.79 7.40 -9.03
N ASP A 117 4.62 7.72 -10.01
CA ASP A 117 4.21 8.03 -11.36
C ASP A 117 3.94 6.78 -12.22
N PHE A 118 2.92 6.00 -11.85
CA PHE A 118 2.35 4.95 -12.69
C PHE A 118 0.83 5.11 -12.73
N THR A 119 0.17 4.61 -13.78
CA THR A 119 -1.30 4.65 -13.85
C THR A 119 -1.90 3.62 -12.91
N ASP A 120 -2.73 4.09 -11.99
CA ASP A 120 -3.38 3.27 -10.99
C ASP A 120 -4.51 2.46 -11.64
N THR A 121 -4.30 1.14 -11.72
CA THR A 121 -5.26 0.20 -12.29
C THR A 121 -5.30 -1.04 -11.43
N PHE A 122 -6.38 -1.81 -11.55
CA PHE A 122 -6.50 -3.10 -10.86
C PHE A 122 -5.30 -4.03 -11.13
N TYR A 123 -4.81 -4.08 -12.37
CA TYR A 123 -3.66 -4.90 -12.76
C TYR A 123 -2.33 -4.40 -12.17
N ASN A 124 -2.23 -3.10 -11.87
CA ASN A 124 -1.05 -2.50 -11.27
C ASN A 124 -1.04 -2.55 -9.74
N LEU A 125 -2.03 -3.16 -9.08
CA LEU A 125 -2.03 -3.31 -7.61
C LEU A 125 -0.83 -4.11 -7.10
N THR A 126 -0.40 -5.13 -7.83
CA THR A 126 0.81 -5.89 -7.48
C THR A 126 2.06 -5.03 -7.62
N LEU A 127 2.17 -4.26 -8.71
CA LEU A 127 3.27 -3.31 -8.90
C LEU A 127 3.32 -2.30 -7.75
N LYS A 128 2.17 -1.71 -7.40
CA LYS A 128 2.01 -0.77 -6.27
C LYS A 128 2.53 -1.37 -4.96
N GLN A 129 2.25 -2.65 -4.70
CA GLN A 129 2.75 -3.33 -3.50
C GLN A 129 4.27 -3.55 -3.55
N VAL A 130 4.81 -3.99 -4.69
CA VAL A 130 6.25 -4.27 -4.85
C VAL A 130 7.08 -3.00 -4.65
N ILE A 131 6.73 -1.90 -5.34
CA ILE A 131 7.47 -0.64 -5.22
C ILE A 131 7.36 -0.05 -3.81
N PHE A 132 6.25 -0.29 -3.12
CA PHE A 132 6.11 0.08 -1.72
C PHE A 132 7.04 -0.72 -0.81
N LEU A 133 7.21 -2.03 -1.03
CA LEU A 133 8.11 -2.85 -0.22
C LEU A 133 9.56 -2.34 -0.34
N GLU A 134 10.00 -1.95 -1.54
CA GLU A 134 11.33 -1.34 -1.73
C GLU A 134 11.48 -0.02 -0.95
N TRP A 135 10.43 0.80 -0.90
CA TRP A 135 10.41 2.03 -0.10
C TRP A 135 10.41 1.71 1.41
N PHE A 136 9.65 0.72 1.83
CA PHE A 136 9.51 0.30 3.23
C PHE A 136 10.83 -0.20 3.81
N GLU A 137 11.58 -1.02 3.07
CA GLU A 137 12.89 -1.52 3.49
C GLU A 137 13.89 -0.39 3.78
N ARG A 138 13.77 0.73 3.07
CA ARG A 138 14.67 1.90 3.25
C ARG A 138 14.22 2.82 4.37
N ASN A 139 12.91 3.07 4.48
CA ASN A 139 12.38 4.13 5.34
C ASN A 139 11.84 3.63 6.69
N CYS A 140 11.41 2.37 6.75
CA CYS A 140 10.78 1.76 7.92
C CYS A 140 11.32 0.36 8.25
N PRO A 141 12.65 0.10 8.18
CA PRO A 141 13.19 -1.27 8.23
C PRO A 141 12.90 -2.04 9.53
N LYS A 142 12.63 -1.33 10.64
CA LYS A 142 12.36 -1.95 11.95
C LYS A 142 10.90 -1.81 12.40
N ALA A 143 10.00 -1.34 11.54
CA ALA A 143 8.58 -1.33 11.85
C ALA A 143 8.09 -2.76 12.11
N ARG A 144 7.33 -2.96 13.19
CA ARG A 144 7.14 -4.31 13.76
C ARG A 144 6.17 -5.17 12.94
N PHE A 145 5.03 -4.61 12.56
CA PHE A 145 4.01 -5.27 11.78
C PHE A 145 3.50 -4.38 10.68
N LEU A 146 3.11 -5.01 9.59
CA LEU A 146 2.53 -4.37 8.42
C LEU A 146 1.18 -5.01 8.13
N LEU A 147 0.15 -4.18 8.01
CA LEU A 147 -1.19 -4.60 7.60
C LEU A 147 -1.51 -3.94 6.27
N ASN A 148 -1.55 -4.76 5.22
CA ASN A 148 -1.99 -4.35 3.89
C ASN A 148 -3.52 -4.43 3.80
N GLY A 149 -4.14 -3.42 3.19
CA GLY A 149 -5.58 -3.39 2.92
C GLY A 149 -5.93 -2.51 1.74
N ASP A 150 -7.22 -2.50 1.38
CA ASP A 150 -7.80 -1.61 0.38
C ASP A 150 -8.64 -0.51 1.07
N ASP A 151 -9.00 0.55 0.35
CA ASP A 151 -9.70 1.70 0.94
C ASP A 151 -11.22 1.51 1.14
N ASP A 152 -11.74 0.33 0.79
CA ASP A 152 -13.15 -0.06 0.87
C ASP A 152 -13.43 -1.15 1.93
N VAL A 153 -12.46 -1.47 2.77
CA VAL A 153 -12.61 -2.44 3.85
C VAL A 153 -12.74 -1.78 5.23
N PHE A 154 -13.22 -2.56 6.19
CA PHE A 154 -13.20 -2.20 7.61
C PHE A 154 -12.31 -3.14 8.40
N VAL A 155 -11.48 -2.58 9.29
CA VAL A 155 -10.61 -3.35 10.18
C VAL A 155 -10.84 -2.93 11.62
N ASN A 156 -11.10 -3.88 12.52
CA ASN A 156 -11.04 -3.59 13.95
C ASN A 156 -9.57 -3.55 14.41
N THR A 157 -8.94 -2.39 14.25
CA THR A 157 -7.52 -2.18 14.56
C THR A 157 -7.18 -2.41 16.04
N ASN A 158 -8.15 -2.25 16.95
CA ASN A 158 -7.96 -2.57 18.36
C ASN A 158 -7.77 -4.07 18.59
N ASN A 159 -8.59 -4.89 17.92
CA ASN A 159 -8.47 -6.35 18.02
C ASN A 159 -7.20 -6.85 17.35
N VAL A 160 -6.80 -6.25 16.23
CA VAL A 160 -5.52 -6.56 15.56
C VAL A 160 -4.36 -6.31 16.51
N VAL A 161 -4.29 -5.15 17.16
CA VAL A 161 -3.22 -4.85 18.12
C VAL A 161 -3.20 -5.85 19.28
N LYS A 162 -4.36 -6.17 19.86
CA LYS A 162 -4.46 -7.18 20.93
C LYS A 162 -3.96 -8.55 20.50
N TYR A 163 -4.31 -8.98 19.28
CA TYR A 163 -3.85 -10.24 18.71
C TYR A 163 -2.33 -10.24 18.51
N LEU A 164 -1.77 -9.18 17.91
CA LEU A 164 -0.32 -9.09 17.67
C LEU A 164 0.50 -9.03 18.97
N GLN A 165 -0.03 -8.38 20.01
CA GLN A 165 0.59 -8.34 21.34
C GLN A 165 0.49 -9.67 22.09
N SER A 166 -0.50 -10.53 21.79
CA SER A 166 -0.64 -11.83 22.45
C SER A 166 0.24 -12.93 21.84
N LEU A 167 0.85 -12.68 20.68
CA LEU A 167 1.81 -13.60 20.05
C LEU A 167 3.06 -13.74 20.92
N LYS A 168 3.44 -14.99 21.21
CA LYS A 168 4.72 -15.31 21.86
C LYS A 168 5.87 -15.04 20.88
N ASP A 169 7.01 -14.62 21.41
CA ASP A 169 8.23 -14.32 20.64
C ASP A 169 7.98 -13.28 19.54
N ASN A 170 7.17 -12.27 19.86
CA ASN A 170 6.89 -11.15 18.97
C ASN A 170 8.02 -10.10 19.00
N ASP A 171 9.28 -10.52 19.08
CA ASP A 171 10.50 -9.68 19.04
C ASP A 171 11.10 -9.53 17.63
N GLY A 172 10.69 -10.38 16.68
CA GLY A 172 11.12 -10.36 15.27
C GLY A 172 11.89 -11.60 14.87
N SER A 173 12.11 -12.52 15.81
CA SER A 173 12.70 -13.83 15.57
C SER A 173 11.82 -14.76 14.72
N LYS A 174 10.53 -14.46 14.58
CA LYS A 174 9.56 -15.28 13.82
C LYS A 174 8.86 -14.47 12.74
N HIS A 175 8.62 -15.12 11.61
CA HIS A 175 7.80 -14.59 10.53
C HIS A 175 6.31 -14.80 10.83
N LEU A 176 5.51 -13.75 10.62
CA LEU A 176 4.05 -13.81 10.69
C LEU A 176 3.48 -13.41 9.33
N PHE A 177 2.63 -14.26 8.78
CA PHE A 177 1.75 -13.93 7.67
C PHE A 177 0.38 -14.52 7.97
N ALA A 178 -0.64 -13.67 8.08
CA ALA A 178 -1.98 -14.06 8.47
C ALA A 178 -3.02 -13.31 7.62
N GLY A 179 -4.09 -14.00 7.25
CA GLY A 179 -5.19 -13.44 6.48
C GLY A 179 -6.26 -14.50 6.18
N CYS A 180 -7.18 -14.18 5.27
CA CYS A 180 -8.12 -15.17 4.74
C CYS A 180 -7.38 -16.06 3.73
N HIS A 181 -7.02 -17.27 4.15
CA HIS A 181 -6.36 -18.25 3.28
C HIS A 181 -7.41 -19.12 2.60
N ILE A 182 -7.45 -19.09 1.26
CA ILE A 182 -8.21 -20.08 0.50
C ILE A 182 -7.36 -21.35 0.47
N VAL A 183 -7.75 -22.34 1.28
CA VAL A 183 -7.20 -23.69 1.20
C VAL A 183 -8.10 -24.47 0.25
N VAL A 184 -7.61 -24.77 -0.96
CA VAL A 184 -8.30 -25.71 -1.85
C VAL A 184 -8.13 -27.10 -1.26
N VAL A 185 -9.12 -27.54 -0.49
CA VAL A 185 -9.20 -28.92 -0.03
C VAL A 185 -9.60 -29.74 -1.25
N GLY A 186 -8.67 -30.52 -1.79
CA GLY A 186 -8.93 -31.38 -2.94
C GLY A 186 -10.12 -32.28 -2.68
N ALA A 187 -11.07 -32.29 -3.62
CA ALA A 187 -12.15 -33.27 -3.65
C ALA A 187 -11.52 -34.67 -3.73
N SER A 188 -11.84 -35.49 -2.75
CA SER A 188 -11.47 -36.92 -2.68
C SER A 188 -12.25 -37.73 -3.71
#